data_AF-A0A955G1J1-F1
#
_entry.id   AF-A0A955G1J1-F1
#
_cell.length_a   1.000
_cell.length_b   1.000
_cell.length_c   1.000
_cell.angle_alpha   90.00
_cell.angle_beta   90.00
_cell.angle_gamma   90.00
#
_symmetry.space_group_name_H-M   'P 1'
#
loop_
_entity.id
_entity.type
_entity.pdbx_description
1 polymer ?
#
loop_
_entity_poly.entity_id
_entity_poly.type
_entity_poly.pdbx_seq_one_letter_code
_entity_poly.pdbx_strand_id
1 'polypeptide(L)'
;MGQKYDHLSYEDRVKIEHWHKNGKSIRYIAGELGRSPNTISYELKHLTVSGEYIARKASVKAYQKRYYARTSSNKVARDKALRHYVDESLDKGWSPGEIAGSSDCPVSKRTIYRYVTLYALQHKLYFKGKPKRRKAMYRRGLIGERKWIEERILRDEIGHWELDFIVSPTKSGSKAVLLVAVDTLSKRTLIELLPNRTKQELSRALKRMFDGLAVKTILTDNDIAFTYWRYFEQLLGAPFYFTHPYHSWEKGLVENTNKWIRHFIPKKTDLSTVTKETIVTVLTYLNERPRQVLGY
;
A
#
# COMPACT_ATOMS: atom_id res chain seq x y z
N MET A 1 -0.22 -30.30 -20.06
CA MET A 1 0.86 -29.35 -19.72
C MET A 1 0.98 -28.35 -20.85
N GLY A 2 0.68 -27.07 -20.61
CA GLY A 2 0.74 -26.06 -21.69
C GLY A 2 2.18 -25.84 -22.12
N GLN A 3 2.48 -26.04 -23.41
CA GLN A 3 3.80 -25.67 -23.95
C GLN A 3 4.04 -24.20 -23.67
N LYS A 4 5.12 -23.92 -22.94
CA LYS A 4 5.55 -22.55 -22.65
C LYS A 4 6.09 -21.97 -23.95
N TYR A 5 5.34 -21.04 -24.54
CA TYR A 5 5.76 -20.37 -25.76
C TYR A 5 6.90 -19.39 -25.44
N ASP A 6 8.11 -19.78 -25.78
CA ASP A 6 9.28 -18.90 -25.63
C ASP A 6 9.48 -18.07 -26.90
N HIS A 7 9.56 -16.75 -26.72
CA HIS A 7 9.89 -15.84 -27.82
C HIS A 7 11.33 -16.07 -28.29
N LEU A 8 11.57 -15.91 -29.59
CA LEU A 8 12.92 -15.90 -30.15
C LEU A 8 13.78 -14.87 -29.40
N SER A 9 14.95 -15.29 -28.93
CA SER A 9 15.94 -14.45 -28.26
C SER A 9 16.64 -13.52 -29.25
N TYR A 10 17.56 -12.67 -28.77
CA TYR A 10 18.44 -11.93 -29.68
C TYR A 10 19.40 -12.87 -30.42
N GLU A 11 19.97 -13.85 -29.70
CA GLU A 11 20.87 -14.86 -30.25
C GLU A 11 20.20 -15.72 -31.32
N ASP A 12 18.94 -16.11 -31.11
CA ASP A 12 18.15 -16.83 -32.11
C ASP A 12 18.06 -16.01 -33.40
N ARG A 13 17.82 -14.69 -33.29
CA ARG A 13 17.73 -13.81 -34.45
C ARG A 13 19.06 -13.62 -35.19
N VAL A 14 20.18 -13.59 -34.47
CA VAL A 14 21.52 -13.54 -35.08
C VAL A 14 21.77 -14.80 -35.92
N LYS A 15 21.39 -15.98 -35.39
CA LYS A 15 21.47 -17.25 -36.13
C LYS A 15 20.56 -17.26 -37.35
N ILE A 16 19.31 -16.78 -37.21
CA ILE A 16 18.36 -16.63 -38.33
C ILE A 16 18.96 -15.72 -39.40
N GLU A 17 19.51 -14.56 -39.04
CA GLU A 17 20.15 -13.64 -39.99
C GLU A 17 21.30 -14.33 -40.74
N HIS A 18 22.21 -14.98 -40.02
CA HIS A 18 23.35 -15.67 -40.62
C HIS A 18 22.90 -16.76 -41.62
N TRP A 19 22.01 -17.66 -41.22
CA TRP A 19 21.57 -18.75 -42.09
C TRP A 19 20.68 -18.29 -43.24
N HIS A 20 19.85 -17.27 -43.03
CA HIS A 20 19.02 -16.67 -44.09
C HIS A 20 19.90 -16.00 -45.16
N LYS A 21 20.95 -15.28 -44.76
CA LYS A 21 21.94 -14.70 -45.69
C LYS A 21 22.70 -15.76 -46.49
N ASN A 22 22.95 -16.93 -45.90
CA ASN A 22 23.56 -18.08 -46.56
C ASN A 22 22.57 -18.96 -47.35
N GLY A 23 21.35 -18.48 -47.61
CA GLY A 23 20.36 -19.17 -48.45
C GLY A 23 19.77 -20.46 -47.85
N LYS A 24 19.90 -20.67 -46.53
CA LYS A 24 19.32 -21.86 -45.87
C LYS A 24 17.80 -21.77 -45.83
N SER A 25 17.13 -22.92 -45.96
CA SER A 25 15.66 -22.98 -45.96
C SER A 25 15.06 -22.70 -44.58
N ILE A 26 13.81 -22.23 -44.54
CA ILE A 26 13.05 -22.01 -43.29
C ILE A 26 13.00 -23.28 -42.44
N ARG A 27 12.87 -24.46 -43.06
CA ARG A 27 12.83 -25.76 -42.35
C ARG A 27 14.17 -26.09 -41.71
N TYR A 28 15.29 -25.79 -42.38
CA TYR A 28 16.63 -25.95 -41.82
C TYR A 28 16.81 -25.08 -40.57
N ILE A 29 16.52 -23.78 -40.70
CA ILE A 29 16.65 -22.82 -39.59
C ILE A 29 15.76 -23.21 -38.40
N ALA A 30 14.55 -23.68 -38.68
CA ALA A 30 13.61 -24.15 -37.67
C ALA A 30 14.14 -25.40 -36.93
N GLY A 31 14.72 -26.36 -37.66
CA GLY A 31 15.34 -27.56 -37.09
C GLY A 31 16.51 -27.22 -36.17
N GLU A 32 17.44 -26.39 -36.64
CA GLU A 32 18.63 -25.97 -35.88
C GLU A 32 18.28 -25.18 -34.60
N LEU A 33 17.19 -24.42 -34.60
CA LEU A 33 16.74 -23.65 -33.42
C LEU A 33 15.76 -24.42 -32.54
N GLY A 34 15.32 -25.62 -32.93
CA GLY A 34 14.25 -26.33 -32.24
C GLY A 34 12.93 -25.55 -32.22
N ARG A 35 12.62 -24.82 -33.30
CA ARG A 35 11.41 -23.97 -33.44
C ARG A 35 10.50 -24.51 -34.55
N SER A 36 9.25 -24.06 -34.56
CA SER A 36 8.35 -24.39 -35.67
C SER A 36 8.77 -23.63 -36.95
N PRO A 37 8.65 -24.22 -38.15
CA PRO A 37 8.84 -23.51 -39.41
C PRO A 37 7.95 -22.27 -39.54
N ASN A 38 6.75 -22.31 -38.97
CA ASN A 38 5.83 -21.17 -38.93
C ASN A 38 6.38 -20.00 -38.12
N THR A 39 7.07 -20.26 -37.00
CA THR A 39 7.72 -19.22 -36.19
C THR A 39 8.78 -18.49 -37.00
N ILE A 40 9.62 -19.22 -37.72
CA ILE A 40 10.69 -18.65 -38.56
C ILE A 40 10.09 -17.90 -39.76
N SER A 41 9.09 -18.47 -40.42
CA SER A 41 8.36 -17.81 -41.52
C SER A 41 7.72 -16.49 -41.07
N TYR A 42 7.04 -16.50 -39.92
CA TYR A 42 6.42 -15.30 -39.36
C TYR A 42 7.46 -14.23 -39.00
N GLU A 43 8.56 -14.62 -38.37
CA GLU A 43 9.68 -13.73 -38.01
C GLU A 43 10.26 -13.04 -39.26
N LEU A 44 10.62 -13.81 -40.29
CA LEU A 44 11.16 -13.27 -41.55
C LEU A 44 10.13 -12.38 -42.27
N LYS A 45 8.87 -12.82 -42.38
CA LYS A 45 7.81 -12.09 -43.09
C LYS A 45 7.47 -10.75 -42.42
N HIS A 46 7.41 -10.72 -41.10
CA HIS A 46 6.84 -9.57 -40.38
C HIS A 46 7.87 -8.64 -39.73
N LEU A 47 9.13 -9.07 -39.61
CA LEU A 47 10.17 -8.30 -38.92
C LEU A 47 11.34 -7.89 -39.82
N THR A 48 11.37 -8.32 -41.08
CA THR A 48 12.21 -7.73 -42.13
C THR A 48 11.94 -6.23 -42.29
N VAL A 49 13.00 -5.45 -42.53
CA VAL A 49 12.95 -3.99 -42.65
C VAL A 49 13.73 -3.59 -43.89
N SER A 50 13.10 -2.84 -44.81
CA SER A 50 13.73 -2.41 -46.07
C SER A 50 14.25 -3.56 -46.92
N GLY A 51 13.53 -4.69 -46.96
CA GLY A 51 13.87 -5.86 -47.77
C GLY A 51 14.95 -6.78 -47.19
N GLU A 52 15.64 -6.39 -46.12
CA GLU A 52 16.69 -7.20 -45.49
C GLU A 52 16.32 -7.62 -44.06
N TYR A 53 16.56 -8.89 -43.72
CA TYR A 53 16.44 -9.38 -42.35
C TYR A 53 17.74 -9.13 -41.59
N ILE A 54 17.71 -8.16 -40.68
CA ILE A 54 18.82 -7.82 -39.77
C ILE A 54 18.37 -8.07 -38.33
N ALA A 55 19.09 -8.91 -37.60
CA ALA A 55 18.72 -9.37 -36.25
C ALA A 55 18.46 -8.21 -35.29
N ARG A 56 19.32 -7.17 -35.33
CA ARG A 56 19.15 -5.96 -34.52
C ARG A 56 17.85 -5.22 -34.83
N LYS A 57 17.52 -5.01 -36.11
CA LYS A 57 16.28 -4.32 -36.52
C LYS A 57 15.04 -5.16 -36.21
N ALA A 58 15.10 -6.47 -36.47
CA ALA A 58 14.03 -7.40 -36.16
C ALA A 58 13.73 -7.45 -34.66
N SER A 59 14.77 -7.41 -33.81
CA SER A 59 14.64 -7.36 -32.35
C SER A 59 13.92 -6.09 -31.87
N VAL A 60 14.31 -4.92 -32.39
CA VAL A 60 13.66 -3.64 -32.08
C VAL A 60 12.19 -3.67 -32.53
N LYS A 61 11.91 -4.10 -33.76
CA LYS A 61 10.55 -4.18 -34.31
C LYS A 61 9.67 -5.19 -33.54
N ALA A 62 10.23 -6.33 -33.14
CA ALA A 62 9.53 -7.32 -32.31
C ALA A 62 9.20 -6.75 -30.92
N TYR A 63 10.14 -6.04 -30.29
CA TYR A 63 9.91 -5.34 -29.04
C TYR A 63 8.82 -4.29 -29.17
N GLN A 64 8.88 -3.44 -30.20
CA GLN A 64 7.86 -2.42 -30.47
C GLN A 64 6.47 -3.04 -30.67
N LYS A 65 6.34 -4.08 -31.49
CA LYS A 65 5.05 -4.79 -31.67
C LYS A 65 4.48 -5.30 -30.35
N ARG A 66 5.31 -5.93 -29.51
CA ARG A 66 4.88 -6.40 -28.17
C ARG A 66 4.50 -5.23 -27.26
N TYR A 67 5.27 -4.15 -27.29
CA TYR A 67 4.97 -2.94 -26.53
C TYR A 67 3.61 -2.37 -26.94
N TYR A 68 3.36 -2.18 -28.24
CA TYR A 68 2.07 -1.68 -28.74
C TYR A 68 0.91 -2.63 -28.46
N ALA A 69 1.09 -3.95 -28.58
CA ALA A 69 0.05 -4.91 -28.19
C ALA A 69 -0.28 -4.81 -26.69
N ARG A 70 0.74 -4.61 -25.84
CA ARG A 70 0.58 -4.48 -24.39
C ARG A 70 -0.04 -3.14 -23.96
N THR A 71 0.34 -2.04 -24.60
CA THR A 71 -0.21 -0.70 -24.32
C THR A 71 -1.61 -0.56 -24.86
N SER A 72 -1.82 -0.95 -26.12
CA SER A 72 -3.14 -0.90 -26.73
C SER A 72 -4.12 -1.74 -25.93
N SER A 73 -3.79 -2.95 -25.48
CA SER A 73 -4.74 -3.81 -24.74
C SER A 73 -5.05 -3.38 -23.29
N ASN A 74 -4.44 -2.32 -22.76
CA ASN A 74 -4.72 -1.90 -21.39
C ASN A 74 -6.08 -1.17 -21.28
N LYS A 75 -7.04 -1.74 -20.54
CA LYS A 75 -8.39 -1.17 -20.36
C LYS A 75 -8.39 0.24 -19.78
N VAL A 76 -7.58 0.49 -18.74
CA VAL A 76 -7.43 1.83 -18.14
C VAL A 76 -6.87 2.82 -19.16
N ALA A 77 -5.94 2.39 -20.00
CA ALA A 77 -5.39 3.23 -21.06
C ALA A 77 -6.36 3.46 -22.23
N ARG A 78 -7.45 2.72 -22.38
CA ARG A 78 -8.41 2.91 -23.50
C ARG A 78 -9.59 3.78 -23.12
N ASP A 79 -10.08 3.62 -21.90
CA ASP A 79 -11.27 4.30 -21.40
C ASP A 79 -10.89 5.60 -20.69
N LYS A 80 -11.38 6.74 -21.20
CA LYS A 80 -11.06 8.07 -20.67
C LYS A 80 -11.62 8.28 -19.27
N ALA A 81 -12.83 7.80 -18.99
CA ALA A 81 -13.47 7.97 -17.69
C ALA A 81 -12.76 7.09 -16.65
N LEU A 82 -12.47 5.84 -16.99
CA LEU A 82 -11.72 4.94 -16.12
C LEU A 82 -10.29 5.46 -15.89
N ARG A 83 -9.63 6.00 -16.91
CA ARG A 83 -8.31 6.60 -16.75
C ARG A 83 -8.34 7.76 -15.77
N HIS A 84 -9.30 8.68 -15.94
CA HIS A 84 -9.48 9.82 -15.06
C HIS A 84 -9.66 9.38 -13.61
N TYR A 85 -10.56 8.43 -13.37
CA TYR A 85 -10.80 7.87 -12.05
C TYR A 85 -9.53 7.24 -11.43
N VAL A 86 -8.79 6.44 -12.21
CA VAL A 86 -7.55 5.82 -11.75
C VAL A 86 -6.48 6.87 -11.44
N ASP A 87 -6.31 7.87 -12.30
CA ASP A 87 -5.34 8.94 -12.10
C ASP A 87 -5.67 9.77 -10.85
N GLU A 88 -6.93 10.19 -10.68
CA GLU A 88 -7.38 10.90 -9.47
C GLU A 88 -7.21 10.06 -8.21
N SER A 89 -7.51 8.76 -8.28
CA SER A 89 -7.35 7.86 -7.12
C SER A 89 -5.88 7.65 -6.76
N LEU A 90 -5.00 7.57 -7.76
CA LEU A 90 -3.55 7.54 -7.54
C LEU A 90 -3.05 8.86 -6.95
N ASP A 91 -3.61 10.00 -7.36
CA ASP A 91 -3.27 11.32 -6.81
C ASP A 91 -3.78 11.50 -5.38
N LYS A 92 -4.88 10.85 -5.01
CA LYS A 92 -5.32 10.65 -3.62
C LYS A 92 -4.40 9.68 -2.85
N GLY A 93 -3.42 9.05 -3.49
CA GLY A 93 -2.50 8.11 -2.86
C GLY A 93 -3.07 6.71 -2.63
N TRP A 94 -4.23 6.37 -3.21
CA TRP A 94 -4.76 5.01 -3.16
C TRP A 94 -3.84 4.04 -3.90
N SER A 95 -3.63 2.88 -3.32
CA SER A 95 -2.89 1.80 -3.96
C SER A 95 -3.72 1.17 -5.09
N PRO A 96 -3.08 0.59 -6.12
CA PRO A 96 -3.79 -0.14 -7.17
C PRO A 96 -4.73 -1.25 -6.68
N GLY A 97 -4.50 -1.79 -5.47
CA GLY A 97 -5.38 -2.76 -4.85
C GLY A 97 -6.63 -2.15 -4.21
N GLU A 98 -6.55 -0.92 -3.71
CA GLU A 98 -7.69 -0.16 -3.18
C GLU A 98 -8.55 0.39 -4.32
N ILE A 99 -7.90 0.94 -5.36
CA ILE A 99 -8.60 1.45 -6.55
C ILE A 99 -9.42 0.33 -7.20
N ALA A 100 -8.83 -0.85 -7.41
CA ALA A 100 -9.52 -2.01 -7.98
C ALA A 100 -10.64 -2.60 -7.09
N GLY A 101 -10.68 -2.20 -5.82
CA GLY A 101 -11.72 -2.62 -4.87
C GLY A 101 -12.94 -1.72 -4.86
N SER A 102 -12.84 -0.50 -5.39
CA SER A 102 -13.99 0.39 -5.52
C SER A 102 -14.98 -0.11 -6.58
N SER A 103 -16.27 0.08 -6.32
CA SER A 103 -17.36 -0.14 -7.28
C SER A 103 -17.16 0.60 -8.60
N ASP A 104 -16.47 1.74 -8.57
CA ASP A 104 -16.26 2.62 -9.73
C ASP A 104 -15.10 2.14 -10.63
N CYS A 105 -14.41 1.06 -10.25
CA CYS A 105 -13.24 0.55 -10.97
C CYS A 105 -13.40 -0.91 -11.40
N PRO A 106 -14.03 -1.19 -12.57
CA PRO A 106 -14.26 -2.55 -13.05
C PRO A 106 -13.00 -3.19 -13.66
N VAL A 107 -11.84 -3.01 -13.04
CA VAL A 107 -10.56 -3.59 -13.49
C VAL A 107 -9.73 -4.15 -12.34
N SER A 108 -9.05 -5.26 -12.61
CA SER A 108 -8.16 -5.86 -11.62
C SER A 108 -6.98 -4.94 -11.25
N LYS A 109 -6.48 -5.09 -10.01
CA LYS A 109 -5.24 -4.45 -9.56
C LYS A 109 -4.06 -4.67 -10.51
N ARG A 110 -3.98 -5.83 -11.17
CA ARG A 110 -2.93 -6.16 -12.15
C ARG A 110 -3.00 -5.26 -13.38
N THR A 111 -4.20 -4.91 -13.82
CA THR A 111 -4.43 -3.98 -14.93
C THR A 111 -3.94 -2.57 -14.57
N ILE A 112 -4.24 -2.12 -13.35
CA ILE A 112 -3.81 -0.81 -12.84
C ILE A 112 -2.29 -0.77 -12.66
N TYR A 113 -1.66 -1.79 -12.06
CA TYR A 113 -0.19 -1.87 -12.00
C TYR A 113 0.48 -1.85 -13.37
N ARG A 114 -0.12 -2.52 -14.36
CA ARG A 114 0.35 -2.47 -15.74
C ARG A 114 0.24 -1.05 -16.30
N TYR A 115 -0.87 -0.36 -16.06
CA TYR A 115 -1.07 1.04 -16.47
C TYR A 115 0.00 1.95 -15.84
N VAL A 116 0.19 1.87 -14.53
CA VAL A 116 1.21 2.62 -13.78
C VAL A 116 2.62 2.39 -14.37
N THR A 117 2.95 1.14 -14.71
CA THR A 117 4.26 0.80 -15.29
C THR A 117 4.42 1.32 -16.71
N LEU A 118 3.37 1.24 -17.54
CA LEU A 118 3.38 1.67 -18.93
C LEU A 118 3.57 3.18 -19.07
N TYR A 119 2.98 3.95 -18.16
CA TYR A 119 2.99 5.42 -18.17
C TYR A 119 3.99 6.03 -17.18
N ALA A 120 4.89 5.22 -16.62
CA ALA A 120 5.91 5.67 -15.67
C ALA A 120 5.36 6.41 -14.42
N LEU A 121 4.18 6.00 -13.94
CA LEU A 121 3.48 6.62 -12.80
C LEU A 121 3.89 6.02 -11.45
N GLN A 122 5.01 5.29 -11.35
CA GLN A 122 5.44 4.65 -10.09
C GLN A 122 5.73 5.67 -8.98
N HIS A 123 5.96 6.94 -9.34
CA HIS A 123 6.13 8.04 -8.40
C HIS A 123 4.84 8.37 -7.62
N LYS A 124 3.66 8.04 -8.18
CA LYS A 124 2.36 8.21 -7.50
C LYS A 124 2.07 7.12 -6.46
N LEU A 125 2.86 6.04 -6.43
CA LEU A 125 2.71 4.98 -5.43
C LEU A 125 3.37 5.38 -4.10
N TYR A 126 2.55 5.59 -3.07
CA TYR A 126 3.02 6.04 -1.76
C TYR A 126 3.86 4.98 -1.01
N PHE A 127 3.35 3.74 -0.89
CA PHE A 127 4.07 2.66 -0.22
C PHE A 127 5.06 2.00 -1.16
N LYS A 128 6.29 2.49 -1.15
CA LYS A 128 7.45 1.76 -1.69
C LYS A 128 7.88 0.76 -0.62
N GLY A 129 7.81 -0.55 -0.91
CA GLY A 129 8.23 -1.60 0.02
C GLY A 129 9.62 -1.31 0.57
N LYS A 130 9.72 -0.85 1.82
CA LYS A 130 11.01 -0.61 2.47
C LYS A 130 11.39 -1.86 3.25
N PRO A 131 12.64 -2.35 3.14
CA PRO A 131 13.11 -3.43 3.98
C PRO A 131 13.02 -3.03 5.45
N LYS A 132 12.50 -3.95 6.28
CA LYS A 132 12.30 -3.74 7.71
C LYS A 132 13.67 -3.69 8.38
N ARG A 133 14.15 -2.51 8.79
CA ARG A 133 15.34 -2.40 9.64
C ARG A 133 14.99 -2.85 11.06
N ARG A 134 15.63 -3.92 11.55
CA ARG A 134 15.64 -4.27 12.98
C ARG A 134 16.31 -3.12 13.74
N LYS A 135 15.61 -2.54 14.72
CA LYS A 135 16.19 -1.58 15.66
C LYS A 135 16.73 -2.32 16.88
N ALA A 136 17.82 -1.80 17.45
CA ALA A 136 18.41 -2.32 18.68
C ALA A 136 17.45 -2.20 19.86
N MET A 137 17.52 -3.21 20.73
CA MET A 137 16.67 -3.41 21.90
C MET A 137 17.23 -2.61 23.09
N TYR A 138 16.46 -1.66 23.62
CA TYR A 138 16.84 -0.90 24.82
C TYR A 138 15.82 -1.18 25.91
N ARG A 139 16.21 -1.81 27.03
CA ARG A 139 15.31 -2.11 28.16
C ARG A 139 14.94 -0.82 28.91
N ARG A 140 13.66 -0.48 29.00
CA ARG A 140 13.06 0.46 29.95
C ARG A 140 12.25 -0.36 30.94
N GLY A 141 12.26 0.04 32.22
CA GLY A 141 11.53 -0.63 33.27
C GLY A 141 10.01 -0.65 33.02
N LEU A 142 9.36 -1.71 33.51
CA LEU A 142 7.91 -1.84 33.55
C LEU A 142 7.31 -0.79 34.50
N ILE A 143 6.20 -0.18 34.10
CA ILE A 143 5.47 0.81 34.92
C ILE A 143 4.22 0.15 35.48
N GLY A 144 4.27 -0.22 36.76
CA GLY A 144 3.13 -0.64 37.58
C GLY A 144 2.38 -1.89 37.08
N GLU A 145 1.28 -2.22 37.75
CA GLU A 145 0.36 -3.28 37.34
C GLU A 145 -0.42 -2.90 36.09
N ARG A 146 -0.47 -3.83 35.12
CA ARG A 146 -1.16 -3.69 33.82
C ARG A 146 -1.94 -4.97 33.52
N LYS A 147 -3.05 -4.84 32.77
CA LYS A 147 -3.72 -5.98 32.12
C LYS A 147 -3.07 -6.21 30.76
N TRP A 148 -2.50 -7.38 30.52
CA TRP A 148 -1.74 -7.64 29.29
C TRP A 148 -2.64 -8.07 28.14
N ILE A 149 -2.11 -7.99 26.92
CA ILE A 149 -2.87 -8.29 25.70
C ILE A 149 -3.41 -9.73 25.66
N GLU A 150 -2.78 -10.70 26.34
CA GLU A 150 -3.24 -12.08 26.44
C GLU A 150 -4.62 -12.19 27.12
N GLU A 151 -4.94 -11.27 28.03
CA GLU A 151 -6.23 -11.21 28.72
C GLU A 151 -7.31 -10.54 27.85
N ARG A 152 -6.93 -9.95 26.71
CA ARG A 152 -7.85 -9.25 25.82
C ARG A 152 -8.55 -10.23 24.89
N ILE A 153 -9.85 -10.41 25.10
CA ILE A 153 -10.70 -11.18 24.20
C ILE A 153 -11.20 -10.28 23.08
N LEU A 154 -10.78 -10.56 21.85
CA LEU A 154 -11.33 -9.95 20.64
C LEU A 154 -12.45 -10.83 20.09
N ARG A 155 -13.58 -10.20 19.81
CA ARG A 155 -14.72 -10.80 19.11
C ARG A 155 -14.90 -10.10 17.77
N ASP A 156 -15.59 -10.76 16.84
CA ASP A 156 -15.93 -10.19 15.52
C ASP A 156 -17.09 -9.19 15.64
N GLU A 157 -16.85 -8.12 16.38
CA GLU A 157 -17.84 -7.09 16.68
C GLU A 157 -17.21 -5.69 16.82
N ILE A 158 -18.03 -4.65 16.67
CA ILE A 158 -17.60 -3.26 16.82
C ILE A 158 -17.38 -2.94 18.31
N GLY A 159 -16.40 -2.08 18.58
CA GLY A 159 -16.13 -1.51 19.90
C GLY A 159 -14.80 -1.96 20.49
N HIS A 160 -13.97 -2.67 19.73
CA HIS A 160 -12.65 -3.08 20.15
C HIS A 160 -11.62 -2.15 19.53
N TRP A 161 -11.06 -1.23 20.31
CA TRP A 161 -10.24 -0.12 19.79
C TRP A 161 -8.75 -0.31 20.08
N GLU A 162 -7.91 0.04 19.12
CA GLU A 162 -6.46 0.24 19.30
C GLU A 162 -6.14 1.73 19.36
N LEU A 163 -5.40 2.17 20.40
CA LEU A 163 -5.00 3.57 20.59
C LEU A 163 -3.50 3.73 20.41
N ASP A 164 -3.05 4.83 19.80
CA ASP A 164 -1.63 5.21 19.71
C ASP A 164 -1.45 6.72 19.75
N PHE A 165 -0.28 7.16 20.18
CA PHE A 165 0.13 8.56 20.03
C PHE A 165 1.04 8.76 18.83
N ILE A 166 0.73 9.79 18.05
CA ILE A 166 1.70 10.42 17.17
C ILE A 166 2.21 11.65 17.90
N VAL A 167 3.50 11.67 18.23
CA VAL A 167 4.11 12.75 19.02
C VAL A 167 4.81 13.80 18.16
N SER A 168 4.77 15.06 18.61
CA SER A 168 5.61 16.13 18.08
C SER A 168 7.10 15.79 18.20
N PRO A 169 7.95 16.34 17.32
CA PRO A 169 9.37 16.07 17.33
C PRO A 169 9.99 16.82 18.52
N THR A 170 10.86 16.17 19.29
CA THR A 170 11.48 16.78 20.48
C THR A 170 12.13 18.13 20.19
N LYS A 171 12.72 18.30 18.99
CA LYS A 171 13.38 19.55 18.56
C LYS A 171 12.42 20.74 18.41
N SER A 172 11.12 20.52 18.27
CA SER A 172 10.13 21.60 18.17
C SER A 172 9.81 22.25 19.53
N GLY A 173 10.14 21.60 20.65
CA GLY A 173 9.70 22.04 21.99
C GLY A 173 8.20 21.83 22.27
N SER A 174 7.41 21.54 21.24
CA SER A 174 5.97 21.28 21.32
C SER A 174 5.67 19.96 22.03
N LYS A 175 4.73 20.02 22.98
CA LYS A 175 4.18 18.84 23.68
C LYS A 175 2.94 18.25 22.98
N ALA A 176 2.54 18.85 21.85
CA ALA A 176 1.34 18.43 21.13
C ALA A 176 1.45 16.99 20.62
N VAL A 177 0.32 16.30 20.62
CA VAL A 177 0.21 14.91 20.14
C VAL A 177 -1.10 14.73 19.38
N LEU A 178 -1.12 13.80 18.43
CA LEU A 178 -2.38 13.24 17.94
C LEU A 178 -2.64 11.95 18.71
N LEU A 179 -3.80 11.84 19.33
CA LEU A 179 -4.34 10.58 19.83
C LEU A 179 -5.12 9.94 18.69
N VAL A 180 -4.69 8.75 18.27
CA VAL A 180 -5.32 7.99 17.18
C VAL A 180 -6.00 6.77 17.79
N ALA A 181 -7.26 6.53 17.44
CA ALA A 181 -7.98 5.31 17.79
C ALA A 181 -8.51 4.63 16.53
N VAL A 182 -8.39 3.30 16.44
CA VAL A 182 -8.88 2.52 15.31
C VAL A 182 -9.67 1.32 15.81
N ASP A 183 -10.92 1.20 15.37
CA ASP A 183 -11.77 0.05 15.68
C ASP A 183 -11.26 -1.18 14.91
N THR A 184 -11.15 -2.31 15.60
CA THR A 184 -10.54 -3.52 15.03
C THR A 184 -11.45 -4.26 14.09
N LEU A 185 -12.76 -4.03 14.06
CA LEU A 185 -13.66 -4.65 13.08
C LEU A 185 -13.89 -3.71 11.89
N SER A 186 -14.59 -2.60 12.13
CA SER A 186 -14.98 -1.60 11.13
C SER A 186 -13.79 -0.84 10.53
N LYS A 187 -12.64 -0.87 11.21
CA LYS A 187 -11.44 -0.09 10.87
C LYS A 187 -11.66 1.42 10.85
N ARG A 188 -12.76 1.89 11.44
CA ARG A 188 -13.06 3.31 11.64
C ARG A 188 -11.94 3.94 12.46
N THR A 189 -11.41 5.04 11.95
CA THR A 189 -10.35 5.81 12.60
C THR A 189 -10.92 7.08 13.22
N LEU A 190 -10.43 7.40 14.41
CA LEU A 190 -10.66 8.64 15.14
C LEU A 190 -9.30 9.30 15.43
N ILE A 191 -9.25 10.63 15.39
CA ILE A 191 -8.04 11.42 15.64
C ILE A 191 -8.43 12.67 16.42
N GLU A 192 -7.81 12.88 17.57
CA GLU A 192 -7.88 14.13 18.32
C GLU A 192 -6.48 14.75 18.44
N LEU A 193 -6.39 16.06 18.24
CA LEU A 193 -5.18 16.83 18.53
C LEU A 193 -5.23 17.33 19.98
N LEU A 194 -4.20 17.00 20.75
CA LEU A 194 -4.06 17.41 22.15
C LEU A 194 -2.84 18.31 22.30
N PRO A 195 -2.91 19.35 23.15
CA PRO A 195 -1.76 20.22 23.42
C PRO A 195 -0.67 19.50 24.25
N ASN A 196 -1.05 18.47 25.01
CA ASN A 196 -0.16 17.63 25.80
C ASN A 196 -0.86 16.32 26.22
N ARG A 197 -0.12 15.40 26.83
CA ARG A 197 -0.59 14.08 27.29
C ARG A 197 -0.97 14.04 28.78
N THR A 198 -1.46 15.15 29.34
CA THR A 198 -1.91 15.16 30.75
C THR A 198 -3.18 14.34 30.93
N LYS A 199 -3.43 13.88 32.16
CA LYS A 199 -4.66 13.12 32.51
C LYS A 199 -5.92 13.89 32.10
N GLN A 200 -5.95 15.20 32.35
CA GLN A 200 -7.09 16.07 32.09
C GLN A 200 -7.37 16.16 30.59
N GLU A 201 -6.35 16.46 29.77
CA GLU A 201 -6.52 16.53 28.31
C GLU A 201 -6.92 15.19 27.71
N LEU A 202 -6.32 14.08 28.17
CA LEU A 202 -6.70 12.74 27.74
C LEU A 202 -8.13 12.39 28.12
N SER A 203 -8.58 12.75 29.32
CA SER A 203 -9.95 12.50 29.75
C SER A 203 -10.96 13.19 28.83
N ARG A 204 -10.69 14.46 28.47
CA ARG A 204 -11.57 15.21 27.56
C ARG A 204 -11.53 14.63 26.14
N ALA A 205 -10.35 14.28 25.64
CA ALA A 205 -10.20 13.69 24.31
C ALA A 205 -10.91 12.33 24.21
N LEU A 206 -10.70 11.42 25.17
CA LEU A 206 -11.34 10.10 25.19
C LEU A 206 -12.86 10.22 25.24
N LYS A 207 -13.41 11.13 26.07
CA LYS A 207 -14.86 11.40 26.09
C LYS A 207 -15.38 11.84 24.72
N ARG A 208 -14.71 12.80 24.07
CA ARG A 208 -15.13 13.29 22.75
C ARG A 208 -15.01 12.24 21.66
N MET A 209 -13.90 11.49 21.64
CA MET A 209 -13.67 10.45 20.63
C MET A 209 -14.73 9.36 20.68
N PHE A 210 -15.11 8.95 21.88
CA PHE A 210 -16.01 7.81 22.08
C PHE A 210 -17.45 8.22 22.39
N ASP A 211 -17.80 9.49 22.26
CA ASP A 211 -19.16 9.96 22.46
C ASP A 211 -20.10 9.28 21.44
N GLY A 212 -21.15 8.63 21.95
CA GLY A 212 -22.09 7.86 21.14
C GLY A 212 -21.53 6.61 20.45
N LEU A 213 -20.31 6.16 20.79
CA LEU A 213 -19.69 4.96 20.21
C LEU A 213 -19.64 3.82 21.23
N ALA A 214 -19.80 2.59 20.74
CA ALA A 214 -19.55 1.41 21.55
C ALA A 214 -18.05 1.27 21.88
N VAL A 215 -17.73 1.11 23.17
CA VAL A 215 -16.37 0.81 23.64
C VAL A 215 -16.43 -0.44 24.49
N LYS A 216 -15.86 -1.53 24.00
CA LYS A 216 -15.80 -2.85 24.64
C LYS A 216 -14.42 -3.14 25.22
N THR A 217 -13.36 -2.82 24.48
CA THR A 217 -11.98 -2.94 24.96
C THR A 217 -11.11 -1.88 24.32
N ILE A 218 -10.10 -1.41 25.03
CA ILE A 218 -9.04 -0.56 24.50
C ILE A 218 -7.70 -1.28 24.63
N LEU A 219 -6.92 -1.32 23.55
CA LEU A 219 -5.53 -1.75 23.56
C LEU A 219 -4.64 -0.55 23.27
N THR A 220 -3.63 -0.32 24.11
CA THR A 220 -2.63 0.73 23.93
C THR A 220 -1.23 0.24 24.29
N ASP A 221 -0.22 1.03 24.02
CA ASP A 221 1.15 0.73 24.47
C ASP A 221 1.37 1.15 25.93
N ASN A 222 2.56 0.88 26.46
CA ASN A 222 2.93 1.27 27.83
C ASN A 222 3.31 2.75 27.96
N ASP A 223 2.67 3.66 27.20
CA ASP A 223 2.90 5.09 27.35
C ASP A 223 2.54 5.55 28.77
N ILE A 224 3.41 6.39 29.34
CA ILE A 224 3.25 6.96 30.68
C ILE A 224 1.95 7.76 30.81
N ALA A 225 1.43 8.28 29.71
CA ALA A 225 0.16 8.99 29.68
C ALA A 225 -1.04 8.11 30.10
N PHE A 226 -0.92 6.79 29.91
CA PHE A 226 -1.91 5.80 30.34
C PHE A 226 -1.60 5.19 31.71
N THR A 227 -0.85 5.87 32.58
CA THR A 227 -0.62 5.42 33.96
C THR A 227 -1.94 5.40 34.76
N TYR A 228 -2.86 6.34 34.49
CA TYR A 228 -4.18 6.40 35.12
C TYR A 228 -5.25 5.55 34.41
N TRP A 229 -4.88 4.41 33.85
CA TRP A 229 -5.78 3.58 33.04
C TRP A 229 -7.05 3.14 33.76
N ARG A 230 -6.98 2.81 35.06
CA ARG A 230 -8.17 2.47 35.88
C ARG A 230 -9.22 3.58 35.89
N TYR A 231 -8.77 4.84 35.92
CA TYR A 231 -9.67 5.99 35.80
C TYR A 231 -10.29 6.06 34.40
N PHE A 232 -9.51 5.80 33.35
CA PHE A 232 -10.03 5.76 31.98
C PHE A 232 -10.98 4.59 31.73
N GLU A 233 -10.80 3.45 32.40
CA GLU A 233 -11.76 2.33 32.37
C GLU A 233 -13.11 2.75 32.93
N GLN A 234 -13.12 3.40 34.10
CA GLN A 234 -14.35 3.95 34.69
C GLN A 234 -14.98 5.02 33.79
N LEU A 235 -14.14 5.86 33.18
CA LEU A 235 -14.57 6.94 32.30
C LEU A 235 -15.33 6.44 31.07
N LEU A 236 -14.85 5.34 30.47
CA LEU A 236 -15.36 4.79 29.22
C LEU A 236 -16.26 3.56 29.43
N GLY A 237 -16.34 3.04 30.65
CA GLY A 237 -17.03 1.78 30.95
C GLY A 237 -16.41 0.56 30.28
N ALA A 238 -15.11 0.60 29.96
CA ALA A 238 -14.44 -0.41 29.14
C ALA A 238 -13.03 -0.74 29.64
N PRO A 239 -12.61 -2.01 29.65
CA PRO A 239 -11.28 -2.41 30.06
C PRO A 239 -10.16 -1.92 29.13
N PHE A 240 -9.04 -1.53 29.75
CA PHE A 240 -7.79 -1.19 29.09
C PHE A 240 -6.81 -2.35 29.19
N TYR A 241 -6.21 -2.68 28.04
CA TYR A 241 -5.17 -3.68 27.90
C TYR A 241 -3.91 -3.04 27.30
N PHE A 242 -2.77 -3.67 27.58
CA PHE A 242 -1.46 -3.15 27.23
C PHE A 242 -0.65 -4.15 26.42
N THR A 243 0.01 -3.67 25.38
CA THR A 243 1.02 -4.46 24.65
C THR A 243 2.27 -4.65 25.52
N HIS A 244 3.03 -5.71 25.27
CA HIS A 244 4.33 -5.90 25.90
C HIS A 244 5.30 -4.77 25.50
N PRO A 245 6.19 -4.34 26.41
CA PRO A 245 7.28 -3.44 26.05
C PRO A 245 8.06 -4.01 24.86
N TYR A 246 8.26 -3.21 23.80
CA TYR A 246 8.98 -3.58 22.56
C TYR A 246 8.20 -4.45 21.55
N HIS A 247 6.93 -4.75 21.81
CA HIS A 247 6.11 -5.57 20.91
C HIS A 247 5.15 -4.71 20.07
N SER A 248 5.69 -3.76 19.29
CA SER A 248 4.85 -2.83 18.51
C SER A 248 3.90 -3.54 17.52
N TRP A 249 4.22 -4.77 17.12
CA TRP A 249 3.40 -5.57 16.22
C TRP A 249 2.09 -6.04 16.85
N GLU A 250 1.97 -6.04 18.18
CA GLU A 250 0.74 -6.37 18.90
C GLU A 250 -0.38 -5.33 18.67
N LYS A 251 -0.03 -4.16 18.14
CA LYS A 251 -0.95 -3.06 17.76
C LYS A 251 -0.80 -2.70 16.28
N GLY A 252 -0.73 -3.74 15.44
CA GLY A 252 -0.39 -3.62 14.03
C GLY A 252 -1.37 -2.78 13.20
N LEU A 253 -2.65 -2.71 13.60
CA LEU A 253 -3.67 -1.96 12.87
C LEU A 253 -3.47 -0.45 13.03
N VAL A 254 -3.38 0.05 14.26
CA VAL A 254 -3.11 1.48 14.48
C VAL A 254 -1.71 1.88 14.01
N GLU A 255 -0.70 0.99 14.10
CA GLU A 255 0.64 1.26 13.55
C GLU A 255 0.56 1.46 12.02
N ASN A 256 -0.24 0.65 11.33
CA ASN A 256 -0.49 0.80 9.90
C ASN A 256 -1.27 2.10 9.59
N THR A 257 -2.31 2.41 10.36
CA THR A 257 -3.07 3.66 10.23
C THR A 257 -2.18 4.88 10.43
N ASN A 258 -1.26 4.84 11.40
CA ASN A 258 -0.29 5.92 11.63
C ASN A 258 0.63 6.14 10.43
N LYS A 259 0.97 5.10 9.65
CA LYS A 259 1.73 5.28 8.40
C LYS A 259 0.94 6.07 7.36
N TRP A 260 -0.37 5.85 7.28
CA TRP A 260 -1.25 6.64 6.41
C TRP A 260 -1.41 8.08 6.90
N ILE A 261 -1.56 8.32 8.21
CA ILE A 261 -1.60 9.67 8.76
C ILE A 261 -0.31 10.43 8.40
N ARG A 262 0.84 9.75 8.40
CA ARG A 262 2.13 10.33 7.99
C ARG A 262 2.26 10.67 6.50
N HIS A 263 1.27 10.31 5.67
CA HIS A 263 1.16 10.82 4.31
C HIS A 263 0.80 12.31 4.29
N PHE A 264 -0.14 12.70 5.17
CA PHE A 264 -0.65 14.06 5.28
C PHE A 264 0.11 14.91 6.30
N ILE A 265 0.61 14.26 7.36
CA ILE A 265 1.32 14.91 8.46
C ILE A 265 2.72 14.29 8.56
N PRO A 266 3.70 14.77 7.77
CA PRO A 266 5.02 14.18 7.68
C PRO A 266 5.70 13.98 9.03
N LYS A 267 6.67 13.06 9.07
CA LYS A 267 7.54 12.96 10.24
C LYS A 267 8.28 14.27 10.43
N LYS A 268 8.51 14.65 11.69
CA LYS A 268 9.15 15.92 12.08
C LYS A 268 8.26 17.17 11.95
N THR A 269 6.97 17.03 11.63
CA THR A 269 5.99 18.13 11.75
C THR A 269 5.71 18.43 13.21
N ASP A 270 5.78 19.70 13.61
CA ASP A 270 5.24 20.18 14.89
C ASP A 270 3.72 20.06 14.85
N LEU A 271 3.15 19.23 15.72
CA LEU A 271 1.73 18.96 15.72
C LEU A 271 0.89 20.12 16.26
N SER A 272 1.50 21.10 16.94
CA SER A 272 0.79 22.30 17.39
C SER A 272 0.35 23.20 16.23
N THR A 273 0.99 23.06 15.07
CA THR A 273 0.65 23.81 13.85
C THR A 273 -0.35 23.07 12.95
N VAL A 274 -0.70 21.83 13.30
CA VAL A 274 -1.69 21.04 12.55
C VAL A 274 -3.08 21.61 12.80
N THR A 275 -3.78 21.93 11.72
CA THR A 275 -5.11 22.53 11.80
C THR A 275 -6.22 21.48 11.93
N LYS A 276 -7.40 21.90 12.38
CA LYS A 276 -8.58 21.01 12.44
C LYS A 276 -8.99 20.53 11.06
N GLU A 277 -8.89 21.38 10.05
CA GLU A 277 -9.20 21.06 8.65
C GLU A 277 -8.28 19.95 8.12
N THR A 278 -7.00 19.98 8.51
CA THR A 278 -6.05 18.91 8.19
C THR A 278 -6.51 17.59 8.81
N ILE A 279 -6.93 17.60 10.08
CA ILE A 279 -7.40 16.41 10.79
C ILE A 279 -8.67 15.85 10.13
N VAL A 280 -9.63 16.72 9.79
CA VAL A 280 -10.86 16.33 9.07
C VAL A 280 -10.51 15.69 7.73
N THR A 281 -9.60 16.30 6.96
CA THR A 281 -9.15 15.75 5.66
C THR A 281 -8.55 14.35 5.82
N VAL A 282 -7.71 14.15 6.85
CA VAL A 282 -7.12 12.84 7.15
C VAL A 282 -8.18 11.82 7.56
N LEU A 283 -9.15 12.22 8.40
CA LEU A 283 -10.23 11.34 8.85
C LEU A 283 -11.14 10.92 7.71
N THR A 284 -11.58 11.87 6.88
CA THR A 284 -12.36 11.61 5.66
C THR A 284 -11.61 10.63 4.77
N TYR A 285 -10.34 10.89 4.46
CA TYR A 285 -9.52 9.99 3.66
C TYR A 285 -9.44 8.57 4.24
N LEU A 286 -9.17 8.44 5.54
CA LEU A 286 -9.03 7.14 6.16
C LEU A 286 -10.34 6.38 6.20
N ASN A 287 -11.46 7.04 6.47
CA ASN A 287 -12.75 6.39 6.68
C ASN A 287 -13.51 6.15 5.36
N GLU A 288 -13.18 6.86 4.28
CA GLU A 288 -13.84 6.68 2.96
C GLU A 288 -13.02 5.87 1.96
N ARG A 289 -11.72 5.64 2.21
CA ARG A 289 -10.92 4.82 1.29
C ARG A 289 -11.41 3.36 1.28
N PRO A 290 -11.50 2.71 0.10
CA PRO A 290 -11.79 1.28 0.01
C PRO A 290 -10.75 0.47 0.77
N ARG A 291 -11.16 -0.53 1.55
CA ARG A 291 -10.22 -1.40 2.29
C ARG A 291 -10.51 -2.86 2.02
N GLN A 292 -9.54 -3.57 1.45
CA GLN A 292 -9.68 -5.01 1.14
C GLN A 292 -10.10 -5.85 2.34
N VAL A 293 -9.63 -5.50 3.54
CA VAL A 293 -9.97 -6.20 4.79
C VAL A 293 -11.46 -6.07 5.16
N LEU A 294 -12.17 -5.10 4.60
CA LEU A 294 -13.61 -4.90 4.77
C LEU A 294 -14.44 -5.52 3.64
N GLY A 295 -13.80 -6.25 2.71
CA GLY A 295 -14.46 -6.63 1.45
C GLY A 295 -14.57 -5.48 0.44
N TYR A 296 -13.89 -4.37 0.75
CA TYR A 296 -13.92 -3.04 0.16
C TYR A 296 -15.05 -2.15 0.63
#